data_AF-A0A8J2ZQR8-F1
#
_entry.id   AF-A0A8J2ZQR8-F1
#
_cell.length_a   1.000
_cell.length_b   1.000
_cell.length_c   1.000
_cell.angle_alpha   90.00
_cell.angle_beta   90.00
_cell.angle_gamma   90.00
#
_symmetry.space_group_name_H-M   'P 1'
#
loop_
_entity.id
_entity.type
_entity.pdbx_description
1 polymer ?
#
loop_
_entity_poly.entity_id
_entity_poly.type
_entity_poly.pdbx_seq_one_letter_code
_entity_poly.pdbx_strand_id
1 'polypeptide(L)'
;MSFSKAFKRYNNAKKYGFVFTFNNNSNYYRKVMYQNGTDYGVYYKKNKDFHPPYVAKHGSHDDGPYNGPFLGGIGTSNFSRDFTGNFNRWHLQQGVHHHETIEPAFFLLRWKIDDKVYYKRIRIGGNDFQEAEMEYAALFPFVYEYYKSKELPFDLLIEYFSPIIPHKRTMYRSMVYNG
;
A
#
# COMPACT_ATOMS: atom_id res chain seq x y z
N MET A 1 11.90 7.15 -16.51
CA MET A 1 12.99 6.84 -15.53
C MET A 1 13.40 5.39 -15.75
N SER A 2 14.68 4.99 -15.63
CA SER A 2 15.04 3.58 -15.88
C SER A 2 14.79 2.69 -14.66
N PHE A 3 14.37 1.43 -14.90
CA PHE A 3 14.15 0.43 -13.86
C PHE A 3 15.35 0.29 -12.91
N SER A 4 16.56 0.19 -13.45
CA SER A 4 17.80 0.12 -12.66
C SER A 4 17.96 1.28 -11.65
N LYS A 5 17.62 2.51 -12.05
CA LYS A 5 17.69 3.67 -11.15
C LYS A 5 16.63 3.60 -10.06
N ALA A 6 15.40 3.19 -10.38
CA ALA A 6 14.33 3.00 -9.41
C ALA A 6 14.65 1.87 -8.44
N PHE A 7 15.11 0.74 -8.96
CA PHE A 7 15.52 -0.42 -8.17
C PHE A 7 16.68 -0.11 -7.21
N LYS A 8 17.65 0.72 -7.62
CA LYS A 8 18.69 1.22 -6.71
C LYS A 8 18.11 2.03 -5.54
N ARG A 9 17.11 2.90 -5.80
CA ARG A 9 16.45 3.66 -4.72
C ARG A 9 15.60 2.78 -3.82
N TYR A 10 14.91 1.80 -4.38
CA TYR A 10 14.20 0.77 -3.62
C TYR A 10 15.15 0.03 -2.66
N ASN A 11 16.32 -0.42 -3.12
CA ASN A 11 17.32 -1.04 -2.25
C ASN A 11 17.85 -0.09 -1.16
N ASN A 12 18.03 1.18 -1.48
CA ASN A 12 18.37 2.19 -0.47
C ASN A 12 17.23 2.36 0.55
N ALA A 13 15.98 2.37 0.12
CA ALA A 13 14.82 2.44 1.02
C ALA A 13 14.75 1.22 1.93
N LYS A 14 15.06 0.02 1.43
CA LYS A 14 15.18 -1.18 2.27
C LYS A 14 16.27 -1.08 3.33
N LYS A 15 17.40 -0.46 2.98
CA LYS A 15 18.56 -0.36 3.87
C LYS A 15 18.42 0.74 4.92
N TYR A 16 17.86 1.88 4.55
CA TYR A 16 17.88 3.10 5.37
C TYR A 16 16.49 3.58 5.78
N GLY A 17 15.44 3.02 5.20
CA GLY A 17 14.05 3.40 5.45
C GLY A 17 13.30 2.35 6.25
N PHE A 18 11.98 2.42 6.13
CA PHE A 18 11.06 1.45 6.67
C PHE A 18 10.82 0.32 5.68
N VAL A 19 10.74 -0.90 6.17
CA VAL A 19 10.36 -2.08 5.40
C VAL A 19 9.24 -2.78 6.15
N PHE A 20 8.20 -3.16 5.42
CA PHE A 20 7.17 -4.04 5.95
C PHE A 20 7.29 -5.42 5.33
N THR A 21 7.26 -6.43 6.19
CA THR A 21 7.18 -7.83 5.82
C THR A 21 5.94 -8.45 6.43
N PHE A 22 5.22 -9.25 5.66
CA PHE A 22 4.11 -10.02 6.17
C PHE A 22 4.64 -11.09 7.11
N ASN A 23 4.34 -10.93 8.40
CA ASN A 23 4.60 -11.94 9.40
C ASN A 23 3.30 -12.71 9.64
N ASN A 24 3.29 -14.00 9.25
CA ASN A 24 2.16 -14.93 9.44
C ASN A 24 1.74 -15.10 10.92
N ASN A 25 2.50 -14.53 11.87
CA ASN A 25 2.21 -14.56 13.31
C ASN A 25 1.55 -13.27 13.83
N SER A 26 1.18 -12.30 12.98
CA SER A 26 0.48 -11.11 13.44
C SER A 26 -0.95 -11.45 13.87
N ASN A 27 -1.20 -11.46 15.18
CA ASN A 27 -2.53 -11.68 15.74
C ASN A 27 -3.44 -10.44 15.62
N TYR A 28 -2.94 -9.27 15.19
CA TYR A 28 -3.70 -8.02 15.13
C TYR A 28 -4.82 -8.08 14.09
N TYR A 29 -4.54 -8.66 12.93
CA TYR A 29 -5.51 -8.82 11.85
C TYR A 29 -5.79 -10.30 11.64
N ARG A 30 -7.07 -10.65 11.41
CA ARG A 30 -7.45 -11.97 10.94
C ARG A 30 -7.60 -11.96 9.43
N LYS A 31 -7.07 -12.98 8.79
CA LYS A 31 -7.28 -13.27 7.37
C LYS A 31 -8.73 -13.74 7.19
N VAL A 32 -9.51 -13.01 6.40
CA VAL A 32 -10.89 -13.36 6.08
C VAL A 32 -10.96 -13.60 4.58
N MET A 33 -11.40 -14.80 4.19
CA MET A 33 -11.81 -15.05 2.82
C MET A 33 -13.16 -14.38 2.60
N TYR A 34 -13.21 -13.43 1.68
CA TYR A 34 -14.46 -12.86 1.20
C TYR A 34 -14.79 -13.52 -0.14
N GLN A 35 -15.96 -14.14 -0.20
CA GLN A 35 -16.59 -14.60 -1.43
C GLN A 35 -17.85 -13.77 -1.63
N ASN A 36 -17.89 -12.98 -2.69
CA ASN A 36 -19.15 -12.41 -3.13
C ASN A 36 -19.20 -12.39 -4.65
N GLY A 37 -19.95 -13.33 -5.25
CA GLY A 37 -20.31 -13.47 -6.67
C GLY A 37 -19.17 -13.41 -7.70
N THR A 38 -18.52 -12.25 -7.77
CA THR A 38 -17.46 -11.88 -8.72
C THR A 38 -16.12 -11.54 -8.06
N ASP A 39 -16.06 -11.37 -6.74
CA ASP A 39 -14.83 -11.04 -6.01
C ASP A 39 -14.46 -12.16 -5.02
N TYR A 40 -13.30 -12.77 -5.25
CA TYR A 40 -12.69 -13.79 -4.40
C TYR A 40 -11.40 -13.19 -3.84
N GLY A 41 -11.41 -12.91 -2.53
CA GLY A 41 -10.40 -12.07 -1.91
C GLY A 41 -9.99 -12.53 -0.53
N VAL A 42 -8.70 -12.36 -0.22
CA VAL A 42 -8.22 -12.30 1.15
C VAL A 42 -8.33 -10.84 1.60
N TYR A 43 -9.05 -10.61 2.69
CA TYR A 43 -9.13 -9.32 3.36
C TYR A 43 -8.58 -9.45 4.78
N TYR A 44 -7.94 -8.40 5.28
CA TYR A 44 -7.53 -8.32 6.68
C TYR A 44 -8.59 -7.53 7.43
N LYS A 45 -9.27 -8.19 8.37
CA LYS A 45 -10.17 -7.52 9.31
C LYS A 45 -9.52 -7.50 10.68
N LYS A 46 -9.67 -6.41 11.43
CA LYS A 46 -9.17 -6.34 12.81
C LYS A 46 -9.64 -7.59 13.56
N ASN A 47 -8.71 -8.31 14.16
CA ASN A 47 -9.02 -9.49 14.94
C ASN A 47 -9.70 -9.02 16.24
N LYS A 48 -10.96 -9.41 16.44
CA LYS A 48 -11.71 -9.01 17.64
C LYS A 48 -11.15 -9.63 18.92
N ASP A 49 -10.45 -10.75 18.80
CA ASP A 49 -9.85 -11.47 19.91
C ASP A 49 -8.44 -10.94 20.25
N PHE A 50 -7.91 -10.03 19.41
CA PHE A 50 -6.62 -9.41 19.67
C PHE A 50 -6.73 -8.41 20.82
N HIS A 51 -5.97 -8.68 21.88
CA HIS A 51 -5.81 -7.78 23.01
C HIS A 51 -4.47 -7.04 22.83
N PRO A 52 -4.48 -5.75 22.47
CA PRO A 52 -3.25 -4.98 22.33
C PRO A 52 -2.51 -4.92 23.68
N PRO A 53 -1.16 -4.86 23.68
CA PRO A 53 -0.38 -4.73 24.91
C PRO A 53 -0.61 -3.39 25.64
N TYR A 54 -1.36 -2.47 25.03
CA TYR A 54 -1.79 -1.20 25.58
C TYR A 54 -3.25 -0.95 25.19
N VAL A 55 -4.03 -0.35 26.10
CA VAL A 55 -5.39 0.10 25.80
C VAL A 55 -5.31 1.56 25.39
N ALA A 56 -5.75 1.86 24.17
CA ALA A 56 -5.86 3.24 23.71
C ALA A 56 -6.82 4.01 24.63
N LYS A 57 -6.49 5.28 24.93
CA LYS A 57 -7.40 6.14 25.69
C LYS A 57 -8.74 6.25 24.96
N HIS A 58 -9.83 6.38 25.71
CA HIS A 58 -11.15 6.60 25.13
C HIS A 58 -11.12 7.81 24.18
N GLY A 59 -11.65 7.64 22.97
CA GLY A 59 -11.60 8.65 21.90
C GLY A 59 -10.29 8.75 21.11
N SER A 60 -9.30 7.89 21.39
CA SER A 60 -8.06 7.81 20.59
C SER A 60 -8.28 6.98 19.32
N HIS A 61 -7.66 7.41 18.23
CA HIS A 61 -7.62 6.66 16.98
C HIS A 61 -6.67 5.46 17.10
N ASP A 62 -7.09 4.31 16.57
CA ASP A 62 -6.28 3.10 16.41
C ASP A 62 -6.59 2.46 15.05
N ASP A 63 -5.79 2.84 14.06
CA ASP A 63 -5.85 2.33 12.68
C ASP A 63 -5.10 0.99 12.51
N GLY A 64 -4.54 0.45 13.60
CA GLY A 64 -3.73 -0.75 13.56
C GLY A 64 -2.37 -0.58 12.86
N PRO A 65 -1.70 -1.71 12.56
CA PRO A 65 -0.33 -1.70 12.08
C PRO A 65 -0.18 -1.56 10.55
N TYR A 66 -1.23 -1.77 9.76
CA TYR A 66 -1.14 -1.78 8.29
C TYR A 66 -1.41 -0.38 7.71
N ASN A 67 -0.37 0.46 7.72
CA ASN A 67 -0.51 1.89 7.41
C ASN A 67 0.66 2.42 6.58
N GLY A 68 0.37 2.97 5.41
CA GLY A 68 1.37 3.68 4.61
C GLY A 68 1.59 5.13 5.06
N PRO A 69 2.65 5.79 4.54
CA PRO A 69 2.80 7.22 4.68
C PRO A 69 1.72 7.96 3.87
N PHE A 70 1.39 9.16 4.31
CA PHE A 70 0.46 10.02 3.57
C PHE A 70 1.08 10.55 2.28
N LEU A 71 0.25 10.57 1.24
CA LEU A 71 0.48 11.16 -0.06
C LEU A 71 -0.38 12.42 -0.18
N GLY A 72 0.21 13.48 -0.72
CA GLY A 72 -0.30 14.84 -0.83
C GLY A 72 0.66 15.86 -0.21
N GLY A 73 0.56 17.11 -0.63
CA GLY A 73 1.34 18.22 -0.12
C GLY A 73 1.00 18.60 1.32
N ILE A 74 1.87 19.37 1.96
CA ILE A 74 1.63 19.94 3.30
C ILE A 74 0.44 20.91 3.23
N GLY A 75 -0.54 20.74 4.13
CA GLY A 75 -1.75 21.56 4.18
C GLY A 75 -2.81 21.22 3.12
N THR A 76 -2.58 20.20 2.30
CA THR A 76 -3.52 19.76 1.26
C THR A 76 -4.33 18.53 1.68
N SER A 77 -5.26 18.08 0.84
CA SER A 77 -5.90 16.77 1.02
C SER A 77 -4.84 15.67 0.92
N ASN A 78 -4.80 14.79 1.92
CA ASN A 78 -3.92 13.63 1.93
C ASN A 78 -4.69 12.31 1.90
N PHE A 79 -4.06 11.27 1.35
CA PHE A 79 -4.53 9.90 1.46
C PHE A 79 -3.34 8.95 1.64
N SER A 80 -3.58 7.74 2.12
CA SER A 80 -2.54 6.71 2.26
C SER A 80 -2.97 5.42 1.58
N ARG A 81 -1.98 4.77 0.98
CA ARG A 81 -2.05 3.39 0.48
C ARG A 81 -1.25 2.52 1.43
N ASP A 82 -1.89 1.52 2.02
CA ASP A 82 -1.30 0.68 3.05
C ASP A 82 -0.33 -0.38 2.49
N PHE A 83 0.26 -1.17 3.38
CA PHE A 83 1.22 -2.22 3.04
C PHE A 83 0.59 -3.39 2.28
N THR A 84 -0.73 -3.46 2.21
CA THR A 84 -1.47 -4.46 1.42
C THR A 84 -1.84 -3.92 0.04
N GLY A 85 -1.56 -2.65 -0.26
CA GLY A 85 -1.91 -1.98 -1.52
C GLY A 85 -3.32 -1.38 -1.54
N ASN A 86 -4.01 -1.31 -0.40
CA ASN A 86 -5.34 -0.70 -0.29
C ASN A 86 -5.24 0.79 0.02
N PHE A 87 -6.09 1.60 -0.62
CA PHE A 87 -6.27 3.00 -0.24
C PHE A 87 -7.28 3.08 0.88
N ASN A 88 -6.82 3.39 2.09
CA ASN A 88 -7.65 3.21 3.30
C ASN A 88 -7.65 4.39 4.26
N ARG A 89 -6.69 5.31 4.22
CA ARG A 89 -6.64 6.47 5.14
C ARG A 89 -6.80 7.76 4.38
N TRP A 90 -7.77 8.57 4.78
CA TRP A 90 -8.25 9.74 4.06
C TRP A 90 -8.27 10.95 4.96
N HIS A 91 -7.38 11.91 4.69
CA HIS A 91 -7.35 13.25 5.28
C HIS A 91 -7.70 14.26 4.20
N LEU A 92 -8.85 14.05 3.54
CA LEU A 92 -9.26 14.88 2.40
C LEU A 92 -9.75 16.26 2.84
N GLN A 93 -10.36 16.33 4.02
CA GLN A 93 -10.71 17.54 4.74
C GLN A 93 -9.74 17.75 5.90
N GLN A 94 -9.22 18.97 6.06
CA GLN A 94 -8.24 19.29 7.09
C GLN A 94 -8.82 19.05 8.48
N GLY A 95 -8.07 18.35 9.33
CA GLY A 95 -8.48 17.98 10.69
C GLY A 95 -9.43 16.78 10.77
N VAL A 96 -9.87 16.22 9.64
CA VAL A 96 -10.74 15.03 9.61
C VAL A 96 -9.91 13.79 9.29
N HIS A 97 -10.01 12.79 10.17
CA HIS A 97 -9.42 11.47 9.98
C HIS A 97 -10.52 10.48 9.58
N HIS A 98 -10.43 9.88 8.40
CA HIS A 98 -11.31 8.78 8.00
C HIS A 98 -10.49 7.57 7.59
N HIS A 99 -10.79 6.40 8.15
CA HIS A 99 -10.10 5.15 7.87
C HIS A 99 -11.11 4.10 7.36
N GLU A 100 -11.10 3.89 6.05
CA GLU A 100 -11.95 2.95 5.34
C GLU A 100 -11.33 2.61 3.98
N THR A 101 -11.27 1.33 3.64
CA THR A 101 -10.88 0.91 2.30
C THR A 101 -11.98 1.26 1.30
N ILE A 102 -11.64 2.06 0.29
CA ILE A 102 -12.52 2.31 -0.85
C ILE A 102 -12.14 1.33 -1.96
N GLU A 103 -12.88 0.22 -2.10
CA GLU A 103 -12.56 -0.87 -3.04
C GLU A 103 -12.34 -0.43 -4.50
N PRO A 104 -13.10 0.54 -5.05
CA PRO A 104 -12.85 1.04 -6.41
C PRO A 104 -11.55 1.84 -6.58
N ALA A 105 -10.87 2.25 -5.50
CA ALA A 105 -9.56 2.89 -5.58
C ALA A 105 -8.47 1.82 -5.59
N PHE A 106 -7.96 1.49 -6.78
CA PHE A 106 -6.88 0.51 -6.96
C PHE A 106 -6.03 0.82 -8.19
N PHE A 107 -4.85 0.20 -8.27
CA PHE A 107 -4.10 0.11 -9.53
C PHE A 107 -4.36 -1.24 -10.18
N LEU A 108 -4.53 -1.24 -11.50
CA LEU A 108 -4.71 -2.45 -12.30
C LEU A 108 -3.46 -2.70 -13.12
N LEU A 109 -2.89 -3.89 -12.99
CA LEU A 109 -1.87 -4.40 -13.90
C LEU A 109 -2.57 -5.20 -14.99
N ARG A 110 -2.27 -4.91 -16.25
CA ARG A 110 -2.71 -5.68 -17.42
C ARG A 110 -1.50 -6.06 -18.25
N TRP A 111 -1.40 -7.33 -18.63
CA TRP A 111 -0.34 -7.82 -19.52
C TRP A 111 -0.89 -8.86 -20.51
N LYS A 112 -0.10 -9.17 -21.54
CA LYS A 112 -0.45 -10.10 -22.61
C LYS A 112 0.72 -11.06 -22.83
N ILE A 113 0.43 -12.36 -22.93
CA ILE A 113 1.37 -13.42 -23.32
C ILE A 113 0.70 -14.16 -24.47
N ASP A 114 1.37 -14.26 -25.62
CA ASP A 114 0.79 -14.71 -26.88
C ASP A 114 -0.52 -13.96 -27.15
N ASP A 115 -1.67 -14.64 -27.31
CA ASP A 115 -2.99 -14.00 -27.48
C ASP A 115 -3.83 -13.88 -26.21
N LYS A 116 -3.32 -14.34 -25.07
CA LYS A 116 -4.04 -14.31 -23.80
C LYS A 116 -3.76 -13.04 -23.03
N VAL A 117 -4.83 -12.36 -22.60
CA VAL A 117 -4.77 -11.15 -21.77
C VAL A 117 -4.99 -11.53 -20.31
N TYR A 118 -4.17 -10.95 -19.44
CA TYR A 118 -4.20 -11.14 -18.00
C TYR A 118 -4.36 -9.80 -17.30
N TYR A 119 -4.94 -9.85 -16.10
CA TYR A 119 -5.09 -8.68 -15.25
C TYR A 119 -5.05 -9.08 -13.78
N LYS A 120 -4.50 -8.19 -12.94
CA LYS A 120 -4.54 -8.28 -11.47
C LYS A 120 -4.67 -6.88 -10.90
N ARG A 121 -5.38 -6.74 -9.78
CA ARG A 121 -5.23 -5.55 -8.95
C ARG A 121 -3.87 -5.61 -8.30
N ILE A 122 -3.18 -4.49 -8.25
CA ILE A 122 -1.90 -4.37 -7.57
C ILE A 122 -2.21 -4.19 -6.08
N ARG A 123 -2.42 -5.30 -5.40
CA ARG A 123 -2.65 -5.40 -3.96
C ARG A 123 -2.52 -6.86 -3.53
N ILE A 124 -2.38 -7.07 -2.23
CA ILE A 124 -2.53 -8.40 -1.66
C ILE A 124 -4.02 -8.73 -1.58
N GLY A 125 -4.38 -9.89 -2.13
CA GLY A 125 -5.78 -10.28 -2.29
C GLY A 125 -5.91 -11.62 -3.02
N GLY A 126 -7.10 -12.23 -2.94
CA GLY A 126 -7.32 -13.64 -3.30
C GLY A 126 -6.84 -14.00 -4.71
N ASN A 127 -7.44 -13.37 -5.73
CA ASN A 127 -7.04 -13.54 -7.14
C ASN A 127 -5.87 -12.64 -7.58
N ASP A 128 -5.39 -11.77 -6.68
CA ASP A 128 -4.39 -10.73 -6.96
C ASP A 128 -2.98 -11.26 -6.59
N PHE A 129 -2.25 -10.59 -5.69
CA PHE A 129 -0.94 -11.07 -5.21
C PHE A 129 -1.03 -11.71 -3.82
N GLN A 130 -0.18 -12.71 -3.57
CA GLN A 130 -0.01 -13.30 -2.25
C GLN A 130 0.96 -12.46 -1.40
N GLU A 131 0.87 -12.60 -0.08
CA GLU A 131 1.71 -11.89 0.89
C GLU A 131 3.22 -12.03 0.61
N ALA A 132 3.65 -13.22 0.21
CA ALA A 132 5.06 -13.51 -0.09
C ALA A 132 5.52 -12.98 -1.45
N GLU A 133 4.61 -12.48 -2.28
CA GLU A 133 4.90 -11.97 -3.62
C GLU A 133 5.06 -10.45 -3.65
N MET A 134 4.84 -9.77 -2.53
CA MET A 134 4.97 -8.32 -2.39
C MET A 134 5.96 -7.96 -1.29
N GLU A 135 6.87 -7.05 -1.60
CA GLU A 135 7.67 -6.33 -0.61
C GLU A 135 7.32 -4.85 -0.59
N TYR A 136 7.23 -4.28 0.60
CA TYR A 136 6.95 -2.85 0.80
C TYR A 136 8.14 -2.16 1.46
N ALA A 137 8.56 -1.03 0.90
CA ALA A 137 9.58 -0.17 1.50
C ALA A 137 9.19 1.30 1.38
N ALA A 138 9.58 2.10 2.38
CA ALA A 138 9.36 3.54 2.36
C ALA A 138 10.60 4.27 2.89
N LEU A 139 11.05 5.26 2.11
CA LEU A 139 12.03 6.25 2.55
C LEU A 139 11.46 7.62 2.15
N PHE A 140 10.72 8.20 3.09
CA PHE A 140 9.88 9.37 2.85
C PHE A 140 10.65 10.49 2.12
N PRO A 141 10.08 11.10 1.05
CA PRO A 141 8.67 10.99 0.62
C PRO A 141 8.37 9.85 -0.36
N PHE A 142 9.33 8.95 -0.63
CA PHE A 142 9.17 7.87 -1.58
C PHE A 142 8.68 6.58 -0.93
N VAL A 143 7.81 5.89 -1.66
CA VAL A 143 7.28 4.57 -1.34
C VAL A 143 7.51 3.65 -2.51
N TYR A 144 7.78 2.39 -2.20
CA TYR A 144 8.10 1.34 -3.14
C TYR A 144 7.27 0.09 -2.84
N GLU A 145 6.64 -0.45 -3.87
CA GLU A 145 6.03 -1.79 -3.85
C GLU A 145 6.73 -2.64 -4.91
N TYR A 146 7.34 -3.73 -4.48
CA TYR A 146 8.03 -4.65 -5.37
C TYR A 146 7.27 -5.97 -5.42
N TYR A 147 6.85 -6.37 -6.62
CA TYR A 147 6.09 -7.57 -6.86
C TYR A 147 6.91 -8.58 -7.65
N LYS A 148 7.00 -9.80 -7.09
CA LYS A 148 7.63 -10.95 -7.72
C LYS A 148 6.73 -12.16 -7.56
N SER A 149 6.07 -12.54 -8.65
CA SER A 149 5.15 -13.68 -8.71
C SER A 149 5.55 -14.62 -9.84
N LYS A 150 5.28 -15.92 -9.65
CA LYS A 150 5.48 -16.93 -10.71
C LYS A 150 4.52 -16.73 -11.89
N GLU A 151 3.42 -16.00 -11.69
CA GLU A 151 2.44 -15.70 -12.73
C GLU A 151 2.85 -14.52 -13.62
N LEU A 152 3.80 -13.70 -13.16
CA LEU A 152 4.30 -12.57 -13.92
C LEU A 152 5.52 -12.98 -14.77
N PRO A 153 5.57 -12.61 -16.06
CA PRO A 153 6.75 -12.81 -16.89
C PRO A 153 7.85 -11.76 -16.62
N PHE A 154 7.65 -10.85 -15.67
CA PHE A 154 8.55 -9.77 -15.30
C PHE A 154 8.46 -9.45 -13.81
N ASP A 155 9.51 -8.84 -13.26
CA ASP A 155 9.46 -8.21 -11.94
C ASP A 155 8.81 -6.83 -12.07
N LEU A 156 7.90 -6.49 -11.16
CA LEU A 156 7.20 -5.20 -11.16
C LEU A 156 7.67 -4.36 -9.97
N LEU A 157 8.18 -3.16 -10.24
CA LEU A 157 8.50 -2.17 -9.21
C LEU A 157 7.65 -0.94 -9.41
N ILE A 158 6.96 -0.55 -8.34
CA ILE A 158 6.08 0.59 -8.27
C ILE A 158 6.76 1.62 -7.38
N GLU A 159 7.04 2.80 -7.92
CA GLU A 159 7.52 3.94 -7.14
C GLU A 159 6.46 5.04 -7.15
N TYR A 160 6.05 5.47 -5.96
CA TYR A 160 5.20 6.65 -5.82
C TYR A 160 5.65 7.56 -4.69
N PHE A 161 5.37 8.85 -4.87
CA PHE A 161 5.71 9.87 -3.91
C PHE A 161 4.83 11.10 -4.10
N SER A 162 4.83 11.96 -3.07
CA SER A 162 4.39 13.34 -3.19
C SER A 162 5.62 14.24 -3.20
N PRO A 163 5.68 15.30 -4.03
CA PRO A 163 6.88 16.11 -4.19
C PRO A 163 7.10 17.04 -2.99
N ILE A 164 7.47 16.45 -1.85
CA ILE A 164 7.84 17.16 -0.62
C ILE A 164 9.32 17.51 -0.72
N ILE A 165 9.59 18.73 -1.20
CA ILE A 165 10.93 19.25 -1.43
C ILE A 165 11.20 20.36 -0.41
N PRO A 166 12.21 20.21 0.47
CA PRO A 166 12.63 21.26 1.38
C PRO A 166 12.87 22.59 0.65
N HIS A 167 12.45 23.69 1.26
CA HIS A 167 12.64 25.06 0.75
C HIS A 167 11.95 25.37 -0.60
N LYS A 168 11.04 24.52 -1.08
CA LYS A 168 10.18 24.81 -2.25
C LYS A 168 8.70 24.76 -1.87
N ARG A 169 7.82 25.32 -2.71
CA ARG A 169 6.36 25.15 -2.56
C ARG A 169 6.02 23.66 -2.68
N THR A 170 5.63 23.06 -1.55
CA THR A 170 5.19 21.66 -1.42
C THR A 170 3.66 21.52 -1.35
N MET A 171 2.93 22.57 -1.71
CA MET A 171 1.47 22.64 -1.67
C MET A 171 0.78 22.02 -2.91
N TYR A 172 1.32 20.94 -3.46
CA TYR A 172 0.73 20.28 -4.62
C TYR A 172 -0.21 19.15 -4.20
N ARG A 173 -1.42 19.13 -4.79
CA ARG A 173 -2.39 18.03 -4.67
C ARG A 173 -2.10 16.96 -5.73
N SER A 174 -0.90 16.40 -5.70
CA SER A 174 -0.49 15.39 -6.68
C SER A 174 0.36 14.29 -6.06
N MET A 175 0.10 13.08 -6.53
CA MET A 175 0.98 11.93 -6.39
C MET A 175 1.60 11.69 -7.77
N VAL A 176 2.91 11.44 -7.81
CA VAL A 176 3.60 10.99 -9.02
C VAL A 176 3.81 9.48 -8.91
N TYR A 177 3.54 8.77 -10.01
CA TYR A 177 3.75 7.34 -10.13
C TYR A 177 4.66 7.05 -11.32
N ASN A 178 5.68 6.23 -11.12
CA ASN A 178 6.53 5.67 -12.17
C ASN A 178 6.41 4.14 -12.14
N GLY A 179 5.95 3.56 -13.26
CA GLY A 179 5.91 2.12 -13.51
C GLY A 179 6.67 1.75 -14.78
#